data_AF-A0A2M6V9G0-F1
#
_entry.id   AF-A0A2M6V9G0-F1
#
_cell.length_a   1.000
_cell.length_b   1.000
_cell.length_c   1.000
_cell.angle_alpha   90.00
_cell.angle_beta   90.00
_cell.angle_gamma   90.00
#
_symmetry.space_group_name_H-M   'P 1'
#
loop_
_entity.id
_entity.type
_entity.pdbx_description
1 polymer ?
#
loop_
_entity_poly.entity_id
_entity_poly.type
_entity_poly.pdbx_seq_one_letter_code
_entity_poly.pdbx_strand_id
1 'polypeptide(L)' 'MSSRQVSSILGHDIPKARLTLSGWAWMALYVGLPVLLLGNAMDLFFQWVWGWCIGVWCMV' A
#
# COMPACT_ATOMS: atom_id res chain seq x y z
N MET A 1 14.28 7.58 25.54
CA MET A 1 14.20 6.23 24.93
C MET A 1 12.94 5.56 25.45
N SER A 2 11.91 5.42 24.60
CA SER A 2 10.62 4.83 24.99
C SER A 2 10.77 3.32 25.14
N SER A 3 10.67 2.83 26.38
CA SER A 3 10.70 1.41 26.71
C SER A 3 9.44 0.75 26.16
N ARG A 4 9.58 -0.05 25.09
CA ARG A 4 8.50 -0.92 24.60
C ARG A 4 8.21 -1.95 25.68
N GLN A 5 7.26 -1.65 26.56
CA GLN A 5 6.66 -2.62 27.48
C GLN A 5 6.30 -3.88 26.67
N VAL A 6 6.93 -4.99 27.02
CA VAL A 6 6.53 -6.31 26.55
C VAL A 6 5.24 -6.59 27.31
N SER A 7 4.11 -6.28 26.68
CA SER A 7 2.79 -6.41 27.30
C SER A 7 2.42 -7.89 27.44
N SER A 8 2.92 -8.55 28.48
CA SER A 8 2.39 -9.82 28.94
C SER A 8 1.04 -9.57 29.61
N ILE A 9 -0.06 -9.91 28.95
CA ILE A 9 -1.40 -9.89 29.54
C ILE A 9 -1.67 -11.30 30.08
N LEU A 10 -2.01 -11.40 31.38
CA LEU A 10 -2.30 -12.68 32.07
C LEU A 10 -1.17 -13.74 32.07
N GLY A 11 0.11 -13.33 31.96
CA GLY A 11 1.23 -14.27 32.01
C GLY A 11 1.44 -15.11 30.75
N HIS A 12 0.75 -14.79 29.65
CA HIS A 12 1.01 -15.36 28.33
C HIS A 12 1.68 -14.30 27.44
N ASP A 13 2.79 -14.67 26.81
CA ASP A 13 3.50 -13.79 25.88
C ASP A 13 2.72 -13.77 24.55
N ILE A 14 2.03 -12.66 24.27
CA ILE A 14 1.33 -12.49 22.99
C ILE A 14 2.40 -12.23 21.92
N PRO A 15 2.49 -13.07 20.87
CA PRO A 15 3.47 -12.86 19.82
C PRO A 15 3.27 -11.49 19.20
N LYS A 16 4.36 -10.71 19.14
CA LYS A 16 4.39 -9.36 18.56
C LYS A 16 3.75 -9.39 17.15
N ALA A 17 3.03 -8.34 16.79
CA ALA A 17 2.52 -8.17 15.44
C ALA A 17 3.68 -8.31 14.43
N ARG A 18 3.69 -9.44 13.72
CA ARG A 18 4.67 -9.75 12.68
C ARG A 18 4.00 -9.53 11.34
N LEU A 19 4.66 -8.74 10.50
CA LEU A 19 4.22 -8.55 9.14
C LEU A 19 4.43 -9.86 8.38
N THR A 20 3.35 -10.59 8.17
CA THR A 20 3.35 -11.84 7.40
C THR A 20 3.30 -11.55 5.91
N LEU A 21 3.64 -12.55 5.09
CA LEU A 21 3.46 -12.46 3.64
C LEU A 21 2.00 -12.14 3.26
N SER A 22 1.05 -12.74 3.98
CA SER A 22 -0.37 -12.42 3.85
C SER A 22 -0.68 -10.97 4.20
N GLY A 23 -0.04 -10.40 5.24
CA GLY A 23 -0.17 -8.99 5.58
C GLY A 23 0.30 -8.06 4.46
N TRP A 24 1.42 -8.39 3.81
CA TRP A 24 1.88 -7.67 2.62
C TRP A 24 0.91 -7.79 1.44
N ALA A 25 0.38 -8.98 1.19
CA ALA A 25 -0.60 -9.19 0.12
C ALA A 25 -1.87 -8.34 0.35
N TRP A 26 -2.39 -8.32 1.58
CA TRP A 26 -3.53 -7.48 1.93
C TRP A 26 -3.21 -5.99 1.83
N MET A 27 -2.01 -5.56 2.23
CA MET A 27 -1.58 -4.18 2.05
C MET A 27 -1.49 -3.80 0.56
N ALA A 28 -0.94 -4.68 -0.29
CA ALA A 28 -0.88 -4.47 -1.73
C ALA A 28 -2.27 -4.42 -2.35
N LEU A 29 -3.21 -5.27 -1.90
CA LEU A 29 -4.58 -5.25 -2.38
C LEU A 29 -5.35 -4.01 -1.92
N TYR A 30 -5.25 -3.62 -0.66
CA TYR A 30 -6.05 -2.50 -0.14
C TYR A 30 -5.43 -1.13 -0.41
N VAL A 31 -4.11 -1.02 -0.57
CA VAL A 31 -3.43 0.25 -0.82
C VAL A 31 -2.87 0.29 -2.24
N GLY A 32 -2.23 -0.77 -2.70
CA GLY A 32 -1.70 -0.84 -4.06
C GLY A 32 -2.80 -0.78 -5.12
N LEU A 33 -3.89 -1.53 -4.97
CA LEU A 33 -4.98 -1.52 -5.94
C LEU A 33 -5.61 -0.13 -6.13
N PRO A 34 -6.04 0.61 -5.08
CA PRO A 34 -6.61 1.93 -5.30
C PRO A 34 -5.57 2.91 -5.86
N VAL A 35 -4.31 2.86 -5.43
CA VAL A 35 -3.25 3.71 -5.99
C VAL A 35 -3.04 3.43 -7.48
N LEU A 36 -3.06 2.15 -7.88
CA LEU A 36 -2.96 1.77 -9.29
C LEU A 36 -4.19 2.27 -10.08
N LEU A 37 -5.40 2.05 -9.58
CA LEU A 37 -6.62 2.48 -10.26
C LEU A 37 -6.67 4.01 -10.40
N LEU A 38 -6.46 4.75 -9.31
CA LEU A 38 -6.45 6.22 -9.30
C LEU A 38 -5.33 6.78 -10.15
N GLY A 39 -4.12 6.21 -10.05
CA GLY A 39 -2.97 6.62 -10.84
C GLY A 39 -3.22 6.47 -12.34
N ASN A 40 -3.70 5.30 -12.78
CA ASN A 40 -4.02 5.07 -14.20
C ASN A 40 -5.20 5.94 -14.68
N ALA A 41 -6.22 6.14 -13.85
CA ALA A 41 -7.34 7.01 -14.20
C ALA A 41 -6.92 8.48 -14.35
N MET A 42 -6.08 8.98 -13.44
CA MET A 42 -5.50 10.33 -13.55
C MET A 42 -4.64 10.45 -14.81
N ASP A 43 -3.81 9.47 -15.09
CA ASP A 43 -2.93 9.47 -16.25
C ASP A 43 -3.72 9.52 -17.56
N LEU A 44 -4.79 8.72 -17.68
CA LEU A 44 -5.73 8.76 -18.81
C LEU A 44 -6.45 10.11 -18.92
N PHE A 45 -6.85 10.69 -17.77
CA PHE A 45 -7.47 12.01 -17.74
C PHE A 45 -6.52 13.09 -18.26
N PHE A 46 -5.25 13.09 -17.84
CA PHE A 46 -4.27 14.03 -18.34
C PHE A 46 -3.97 13.82 -19.83
N GLN A 47 -3.92 12.58 -20.30
CA GLN A 47 -3.77 12.28 -21.73
C GLN A 47 -4.96 12.84 -22.54
N TRP A 48 -6.18 12.69 -22.04
CA TRP A 48 -7.38 13.21 -22.72
C TRP A 48 -7.45 14.74 -22.72
N VAL A 49 -7.04 15.38 -21.63
CA VAL A 49 -7.17 16.84 -21.47
C VAL A 49 -6.01 17.60 -22.14
N TRP A 50 -4.77 17.11 -22.02
CA TRP A 50 -3.56 17.83 -22.49
C TRP A 50 -2.86 17.17 -23.68
N GLY A 51 -3.20 15.94 -24.04
CA GLY A 51 -2.51 15.19 -25.10
C GLY A 51 -1.07 14.79 -24.74
N TRP A 52 -0.68 14.92 -23.46
CA TRP A 52 0.64 14.51 -22.96
C TRP A 52 0.55 13.09 -22.43
N CYS A 53 1.42 12.22 -22.94
CA CYS A 53 1.59 10.90 -22.34
C CYS A 53 2.48 11.02 -21.10
N ILE A 54 1.95 10.59 -19.96
CA ILE A 54 2.66 10.49 -18.68
C ILE A 54 2.53 9.01 -18.25
N GLY A 55 3.33 8.51 -17.31
CA GLY A 55 3.09 7.19 -16.70
C GLY A 55 3.24 5.94 -17.60
N VAL A 56 2.46 4.89 -17.27
CA VAL A 56 2.52 3.54 -17.88
C VAL A 56 1.99 3.55 -19.32
N TRP A 57 1.15 4.54 -19.65
CA TRP A 57 0.53 4.70 -20.96
C TRP A 57 1.43 5.43 -21.97
N CYS A 58 2.60 5.87 -21.51
CA CYS A 58 3.67 6.44 -22.33
C CYS A 58 4.61 5.39 -22.91
N MET A 59 4.33 4.08 -22.74
CA MET A 59 5.02 2.99 -23.44
C MET A 59 4.53 2.89 -24.90
N VAL A 60 4.89 3.87 -25.73
CA VAL A 60 4.95 3.79 -27.21
C VAL A 60 6.18 4.56 -27.66
#